data_AF-A0A969Q220-F1
#
_entry.id   AF-A0A969Q220-F1
#
_cell.length_a   1.000
_cell.length_b   1.000
_cell.length_c   1.000
_cell.angle_alpha   90.00
_cell.angle_beta   90.00
_cell.angle_gamma   90.00
#
_symmetry.space_group_name_H-M   'P 1'
#
loop_
_entity.id
_entity.type
_entity.pdbx_description
1 polymer ?
#
loop_
_entity_poly.entity_id
_entity_poly.type
_entity_poly.pdbx_seq_one_letter_code
_entity_poly.pdbx_strand_id
1 'polypeptide(L)'
;MSDINRIIGVDFDNTIVSYDDLMHGLAVEKGWISPEVSKSKKQIRDSIRQLPNGDIEWQKLQAIAYGRQMQEAKLIEGVRVFFQLCRQHQVQAYIVSHKTEYANYDETRTSLREAALNWMNKNGFFSESGLGLSPEQVYFESTRSEKIERIKQLKCTDFIDDLEETFLEKSFPESVNKILYAPHQQHSGTLAVKVVSRWQEINEYFF
;
A
#
# COMPACT_ATOMS: atom_id res chain seq x y z
N MET A 1 10.79 -15.44 -25.36
CA MET A 1 10.04 -16.10 -24.27
C MET A 1 8.64 -15.56 -24.33
N SER A 2 7.63 -16.42 -24.33
CA SER A 2 6.23 -16.08 -24.61
C SER A 2 5.78 -14.81 -23.88
N ASP A 3 5.32 -13.81 -24.63
CA ASP A 3 4.61 -12.63 -24.15
C ASP A 3 3.33 -13.07 -23.43
N ILE A 4 3.47 -13.46 -22.16
CA ILE A 4 2.33 -13.50 -21.26
C ILE A 4 1.94 -12.04 -21.10
N ASN A 5 0.76 -11.69 -21.60
CA ASN A 5 0.18 -10.36 -21.42
C ASN A 5 -0.08 -10.15 -19.92
N ARG A 6 0.96 -9.67 -19.20
CA ARG A 6 0.93 -9.48 -17.75
C ARG A 6 0.14 -8.23 -17.44
N ILE A 7 -0.76 -8.36 -16.48
CA ILE A 7 -1.51 -7.23 -15.91
C ILE A 7 -1.23 -7.23 -14.41
N ILE A 8 -0.46 -6.25 -13.95
CA ILE A 8 0.02 -6.22 -12.57
C ILE A 8 -0.84 -5.25 -11.76
N GLY A 9 -1.51 -5.75 -10.72
CA GLY A 9 -2.13 -4.90 -9.72
C GLY A 9 -1.20 -4.69 -8.52
N VAL A 10 -1.19 -3.48 -7.97
CA VAL A 10 -0.37 -3.12 -6.83
C VAL A 10 -1.24 -2.43 -5.78
N ASP A 11 -1.21 -2.90 -4.54
CA ASP A 11 -1.78 -2.16 -3.42
C ASP A 11 -1.03 -0.84 -3.18
N PHE A 12 -1.66 0.09 -2.47
CA PHE A 12 -1.08 1.39 -2.22
C PHE A 12 -0.48 1.52 -0.81
N ASP A 13 -1.29 1.41 0.23
CA ASP A 13 -0.93 1.79 1.59
C ASP A 13 0.00 0.74 2.25
N ASN A 14 1.27 1.07 2.49
CA ASN A 14 2.35 0.18 2.97
C ASN A 14 2.92 -0.79 1.92
N THR A 15 2.43 -0.72 0.68
CA THR A 15 2.99 -1.43 -0.47
C THR A 15 3.77 -0.48 -1.41
N ILE A 16 3.18 0.68 -1.74
CA ILE A 16 3.81 1.76 -2.54
C ILE A 16 4.34 2.87 -1.63
N VAL A 17 3.50 3.31 -0.69
CA VAL A 17 3.82 4.38 0.26
C VAL A 17 4.08 3.77 1.63
N SER A 18 5.15 4.19 2.30
CA SER A 18 5.41 3.84 3.70
C SER A 18 5.03 5.00 4.62
N TYR A 19 4.31 4.65 5.68
CA TYR A 19 3.93 5.56 6.76
C TYR A 19 4.77 5.35 8.03
N ASP A 20 5.73 4.42 8.02
CA ASP A 20 6.45 4.00 9.24
C ASP A 20 7.13 5.19 9.96
N ASP A 21 7.90 5.99 9.22
CA ASP A 21 8.56 7.18 9.77
C ASP A 21 7.57 8.24 10.26
N LEU A 22 6.50 8.47 9.49
CA LEU A 22 5.48 9.47 9.81
C LEU A 22 4.70 9.09 11.06
N MET A 23 4.18 7.85 11.11
CA MET A 23 3.44 7.34 12.26
C MET A 23 4.31 7.28 13.50
N HIS A 24 5.59 6.90 13.37
CA HIS A 24 6.52 6.93 14.48
C HIS A 24 6.69 8.34 15.03
N GLY A 25 6.96 9.33 14.16
CA GLY A 25 7.12 10.73 14.57
C GLY A 25 5.89 11.26 15.30
N LEU A 26 4.70 11.01 14.76
CA LEU A 26 3.43 11.43 15.35
C LEU A 26 3.16 10.76 16.71
N ALA A 27 3.47 9.47 16.84
CA ALA A 27 3.28 8.74 18.09
C ALA A 27 4.27 9.21 19.18
N VAL A 28 5.51 9.54 18.82
CA VAL A 28 6.50 10.14 19.74
C VAL A 28 6.06 11.53 20.17
N GLU A 29 5.62 12.39 19.24
CA GLU A 29 5.14 13.75 19.54
C GLU A 29 3.97 13.73 20.54
N LYS A 30 3.10 12.73 20.44
CA LYS A 30 1.96 12.53 21.34
C LYS A 30 2.33 11.87 22.68
N GLY A 31 3.59 11.48 22.87
CA GLY A 31 4.06 10.77 24.05
C GLY A 31 3.49 9.35 24.19
N TRP A 32 3.05 8.75 23.08
CA TRP A 32 2.44 7.42 23.08
C TRP A 32 3.47 6.29 23.00
N ILE A 33 4.64 6.58 22.43
CA ILE A 33 5.77 5.65 22.33
C ILE A 33 7.08 6.37 22.63
N SER A 34 8.10 5.60 23.02
CA SER A 34 9.47 6.08 23.17
C SER A 34 10.15 6.27 21.79
N PRO A 35 11.06 7.25 21.61
CA PRO A 35 11.82 7.41 20.36
C PRO A 35 12.66 6.19 19.94
N GLU A 36 12.94 5.28 20.88
CA GLU A 36 13.70 4.04 20.69
C GLU A 36 12.84 2.88 20.17
N VAL A 37 11.51 3.03 20.14
CA VAL A 37 10.62 2.03 19.54
C VAL A 37 10.93 1.93 18.05
N SER A 38 11.08 0.70 17.55
CA SER A 38 11.41 0.51 16.14
C SER A 38 10.29 1.02 15.22
N LYS A 39 10.70 1.63 14.11
CA LYS A 39 9.83 2.27 13.12
C LYS A 39 9.16 1.24 12.22
N SER A 40 8.29 0.44 12.81
CA SER A 40 7.40 -0.43 12.06
C SER A 40 5.95 -0.17 12.48
N LYS A 41 5.06 -0.03 11.51
CA LYS A 41 3.62 0.15 11.73
C LYS A 41 3.06 -0.84 12.75
N LYS A 42 3.49 -2.10 12.71
CA LYS A 42 3.09 -3.12 13.68
C LYS A 42 3.53 -2.77 15.10
N GLN A 43 4.82 -2.50 15.33
CA GLN A 43 5.30 -2.19 16.69
C GLN A 43 4.71 -0.89 17.22
N ILE A 44 4.55 0.12 16.37
CA ILE A 44 3.90 1.39 16.73
C ILE A 44 2.44 1.13 17.14
N ARG A 45 1.67 0.42 16.31
CA ARG A 45 0.28 0.04 16.61
C ARG A 45 0.16 -0.76 17.89
N ASP A 46 0.97 -1.81 18.02
CA ASP A 46 0.89 -2.74 19.14
C ASP A 46 1.25 -2.03 20.45
N SER A 47 2.15 -1.03 20.42
CA SER A 47 2.45 -0.16 21.56
C SER A 47 1.30 0.79 21.90
N ILE A 48 0.74 1.50 20.91
CA ILE A 48 -0.39 2.43 21.11
C ILE A 48 -1.61 1.71 21.66
N ARG A 49 -1.87 0.47 21.21
CA ARG A 49 -3.00 -0.34 21.67
C ARG A 49 -2.94 -0.74 23.14
N GLN A 50 -1.77 -0.66 23.79
CA GLN A 50 -1.65 -0.87 25.24
C GLN A 50 -2.09 0.35 26.08
N LEU A 51 -2.31 1.51 25.45
CA LEU A 51 -2.77 2.71 26.12
C LEU A 51 -4.28 2.63 26.43
N PRO A 52 -4.78 3.42 27.39
CA PRO A 52 -6.22 3.63 27.55
C PRO A 52 -6.85 4.11 26.25
N ASN A 53 -7.92 3.43 25.80
CA ASN A 53 -8.57 3.67 24.51
C ASN A 53 -7.62 3.53 23.29
N GLY A 54 -6.57 2.70 23.40
CA GLY A 54 -5.51 2.58 22.40
C GLY A 54 -6.00 2.23 20.98
N ASP A 55 -7.09 1.49 20.83
CA ASP A 55 -7.69 1.23 19.50
C ASP A 55 -8.28 2.48 18.84
N ILE A 56 -8.86 3.39 19.63
CA ILE A 56 -9.38 4.68 19.14
C ILE A 56 -8.20 5.59 18.80
N GLU A 57 -7.19 5.66 19.66
CA GLU A 57 -6.00 6.49 19.42
C GLU A 57 -5.19 6.02 18.20
N TRP A 58 -5.11 4.71 17.99
CA TRP A 58 -4.55 4.14 16.76
C TRP A 58 -5.32 4.59 15.52
N GLN A 59 -6.65 4.52 15.53
CA GLN A 59 -7.47 4.98 14.40
C GLN A 59 -7.33 6.48 14.13
N LYS A 60 -7.24 7.32 15.17
CA LYS A 60 -6.96 8.76 15.03
C LYS A 60 -5.58 9.00 14.42
N LEU A 61 -4.56 8.22 14.79
CA LEU A 61 -3.23 8.32 14.18
C LEU A 61 -3.30 8.01 12.68
N GLN A 62 -4.03 6.97 12.30
CA GLN A 62 -4.23 6.61 10.90
C GLN A 62 -4.96 7.72 10.13
N ALA A 63 -5.99 8.34 10.71
CA ALA A 63 -6.70 9.47 10.11
C ALA A 63 -5.75 10.64 9.77
N ILE A 64 -4.82 10.97 10.68
CA ILE A 64 -3.82 12.02 10.46
C ILE A 64 -2.83 11.62 9.37
N ALA A 65 -2.23 10.43 9.49
CA ALA A 65 -1.15 9.98 8.62
C ALA A 65 -1.63 9.72 7.18
N TYR A 66 -2.80 9.11 7.00
CA TYR A 66 -3.34 8.77 5.69
C TYR A 66 -4.10 9.92 5.02
N GLY A 67 -4.44 10.96 5.78
CA GLY A 67 -5.13 12.14 5.31
C GLY A 67 -4.20 13.35 5.30
N ARG A 68 -4.37 14.22 6.30
CA ARG A 68 -3.78 15.56 6.34
C ARG A 68 -2.26 15.59 6.22
N GLN A 69 -1.57 14.59 6.75
CA GLN A 69 -0.10 14.54 6.74
C GLN A 69 0.47 13.53 5.74
N MET A 70 -0.37 12.97 4.87
CA MET A 70 0.09 12.00 3.88
C MET A 70 1.22 12.52 2.98
N GLN A 71 1.30 13.83 2.77
CA GLN A 71 2.38 14.48 2.00
C GLN A 71 3.80 14.24 2.55
N GLU A 72 3.90 13.85 3.83
CA GLU A 72 5.17 13.52 4.50
C GLU A 72 5.50 12.01 4.44
N ALA A 73 4.57 11.19 3.93
CA ALA A 73 4.79 9.76 3.75
C ALA A 73 5.79 9.49 2.61
N LYS A 74 6.56 8.42 2.73
CA LYS A 74 7.68 8.13 1.83
C LYS A 74 7.30 7.15 0.74
N LEU A 75 7.74 7.41 -0.48
CA LEU A 75 7.71 6.41 -1.55
C LEU A 75 8.71 5.30 -1.19
N ILE A 76 8.25 4.05 -1.18
CA ILE A 76 9.11 2.91 -0.86
C ILE A 76 10.21 2.78 -1.93
N GLU A 77 11.43 2.49 -1.48
CA GLU A 77 12.59 2.30 -2.36
C GLU A 77 12.31 1.18 -3.37
N GLY A 78 12.63 1.42 -4.65
CA GLY A 78 12.42 0.47 -5.74
C GLY A 78 11.07 0.59 -6.47
N VAL A 79 10.03 1.17 -5.86
CA VAL A 79 8.71 1.37 -6.50
C VAL A 79 8.82 2.25 -7.76
N ARG A 80 9.63 3.31 -7.69
CA ARG A 80 9.89 4.20 -8.83
C ARG A 80 10.46 3.42 -10.02
N VAL A 81 11.45 2.56 -9.75
CA VAL A 81 12.09 1.73 -10.77
C VAL A 81 11.08 0.74 -11.35
N PHE A 82 10.26 0.12 -10.50
CA PHE A 82 9.23 -0.84 -10.94
C PHE A 82 8.29 -0.23 -11.99
N PHE A 83 7.65 0.90 -11.70
CA PHE A 83 6.71 1.51 -12.64
C PHE A 83 7.41 2.05 -13.90
N GLN A 84 8.66 2.52 -13.79
CA GLN A 84 9.48 2.88 -14.96
C GLN A 84 9.75 1.67 -15.87
N LEU A 85 10.06 0.50 -15.28
CA LEU A 85 10.23 -0.74 -16.03
C LEU A 85 8.91 -1.20 -16.66
N CYS A 86 7.79 -1.14 -15.93
CA CYS A 86 6.47 -1.43 -16.50
C CYS A 86 6.21 -0.57 -17.74
N ARG A 87 6.46 0.74 -17.67
CA ARG A 87 6.35 1.63 -18.82
C ARG A 87 7.29 1.26 -19.96
N GLN A 88 8.57 1.04 -19.67
CA GLN A 88 9.60 0.71 -20.66
C GLN A 88 9.29 -0.58 -21.42
N HIS A 89 8.79 -1.59 -20.71
CA HIS A 89 8.47 -2.91 -21.25
C HIS A 89 6.99 -3.04 -21.68
N GLN A 90 6.23 -1.94 -21.65
CA GLN A 90 4.80 -1.91 -22.00
C GLN A 90 3.95 -2.91 -21.21
N VAL A 91 4.32 -3.17 -19.96
CA VAL A 91 3.54 -4.01 -19.04
C VAL A 91 2.43 -3.17 -18.40
N GLN A 92 1.20 -3.65 -18.50
CA GLN A 92 0.04 -2.97 -17.93
C GLN A 92 0.09 -3.08 -16.41
N ALA A 93 0.09 -1.92 -15.74
CA ALA A 93 0.04 -1.83 -14.28
C ALA A 93 -1.16 -1.01 -13.80
N TYR A 94 -1.72 -1.39 -12.66
CA TYR A 94 -2.81 -0.70 -11.97
C TYR A 94 -2.49 -0.56 -10.49
N ILE A 95 -2.91 0.55 -9.88
CA ILE A 95 -2.95 0.69 -8.43
C ILE A 95 -4.37 0.36 -7.99
N VAL A 96 -4.53 -0.66 -7.13
CA VAL A 96 -5.82 -1.12 -6.64
C VAL A 96 -5.74 -1.28 -5.14
N SER A 97 -6.37 -0.38 -4.39
CA SER A 97 -6.24 -0.32 -2.94
C SER A 97 -7.60 -0.23 -2.26
N HIS A 98 -7.75 -0.92 -1.14
CA HIS A 98 -8.86 -0.68 -0.24
C HIS A 98 -8.53 0.60 0.54
N LYS A 99 -9.27 1.68 0.27
CA LYS A 99 -9.08 2.99 0.89
C LYS A 99 -10.43 3.66 1.03
N THR A 100 -10.90 3.82 2.27
CA THR A 100 -12.13 4.56 2.55
C THR A 100 -11.95 6.02 2.14
N GLU A 101 -13.04 6.68 1.74
CA GLU A 101 -12.97 8.10 1.38
C GLU A 101 -12.68 8.97 2.60
N TYR A 102 -13.30 8.65 3.74
CA TYR A 102 -13.10 9.35 5.01
C TYR A 102 -12.62 8.38 6.08
N ALA A 103 -11.76 8.86 6.99
CA ALA A 103 -11.34 8.08 8.15
C ALA A 103 -12.39 8.15 9.27
N ASN A 104 -12.47 7.09 10.05
CA ASN A 104 -13.17 7.13 11.33
C ASN A 104 -12.42 8.12 12.25
N TYR A 105 -13.17 8.94 12.98
CA TYR A 105 -12.64 9.95 13.92
C TYR A 105 -11.85 11.11 13.27
N ASP A 106 -11.97 11.32 11.95
CA ASP A 106 -11.51 12.57 11.32
C ASP A 106 -12.59 13.66 11.35
N GLU A 107 -12.41 14.63 12.25
CA GLU A 107 -13.29 15.79 12.35
C GLU A 107 -13.12 16.77 11.18
N THR A 108 -12.02 16.69 10.44
CA THR A 108 -11.73 17.60 9.32
C THR A 108 -12.40 17.19 8.00
N ARG A 109 -12.94 15.97 7.94
CA ARG A 109 -13.50 15.36 6.71
C ARG A 109 -12.52 15.41 5.55
N THR A 110 -11.23 15.20 5.81
CA THR A 110 -10.22 15.11 4.75
C THR A 110 -10.47 13.86 3.93
N SER A 111 -10.60 14.01 2.61
CA SER A 111 -10.69 12.86 1.70
C SER A 111 -9.34 12.15 1.62
N LEU A 112 -9.28 10.91 2.12
CA LEU A 112 -8.07 10.09 2.08
C LEU A 112 -7.70 9.71 0.64
N ARG A 113 -8.71 9.58 -0.23
CA ARG A 113 -8.52 9.27 -1.65
C ARG A 113 -7.91 10.45 -2.39
N GLU A 114 -8.40 11.66 -2.16
CA GLU A 114 -7.81 12.87 -2.74
C GLU A 114 -6.41 13.13 -2.20
N ALA A 115 -6.18 12.93 -0.90
CA ALA A 115 -4.84 13.03 -0.31
C ALA A 115 -3.85 12.10 -1.02
N ALA A 116 -4.27 10.87 -1.34
CA ALA A 116 -3.45 9.90 -2.05
C ALA A 116 -3.20 10.25 -3.52
N LEU A 117 -4.21 10.69 -4.26
CA LEU A 117 -4.02 11.16 -5.63
C LEU A 117 -3.07 12.35 -5.69
N ASN A 118 -3.21 13.31 -4.76
CA ASN A 118 -2.32 14.46 -4.67
C ASN A 118 -0.88 14.06 -4.34
N TRP A 119 -0.70 13.10 -3.42
CA TRP A 119 0.61 12.54 -3.10
C TRP A 119 1.24 11.82 -4.30
N MET A 120 0.48 11.00 -5.02
CA MET A 120 0.94 10.32 -6.23
C MET A 120 1.36 11.33 -7.31
N ASN A 121 0.54 12.38 -7.51
CA ASN A 121 0.86 13.45 -8.45
C ASN A 121 2.19 14.14 -8.11
N LYS A 122 2.39 14.53 -6.83
CA LYS A 122 3.65 15.14 -6.35
C LYS A 122 4.86 14.22 -6.52
N ASN A 123 4.66 12.91 -6.42
CA ASN A 123 5.71 11.92 -6.62
C ASN A 123 5.95 11.55 -8.10
N GLY A 124 5.23 12.19 -9.03
CA GLY A 124 5.42 12.03 -10.48
C GLY A 124 4.78 10.76 -11.03
N PHE A 125 3.74 10.22 -10.40
CA PHE A 125 3.02 9.05 -10.92
C PHE A 125 2.36 9.36 -12.26
N PHE A 126 1.77 10.55 -12.39
CA PHE A 126 0.94 10.96 -13.53
C PHE A 126 1.62 11.90 -14.53
N SER A 127 2.91 12.21 -14.33
CA SER A 127 3.64 13.08 -15.26
C SER A 127 4.16 12.30 -16.47
N GLU A 128 4.15 12.93 -17.65
CA GLU A 128 4.64 12.32 -18.91
C GLU A 128 6.10 11.83 -18.84
N SER A 129 6.95 12.50 -18.06
CA SER A 129 8.35 12.11 -17.80
C SER A 129 8.52 11.27 -16.52
N GLY A 130 7.43 10.95 -15.83
CA GLY A 130 7.43 10.25 -14.54
C GLY A 130 7.19 8.75 -14.67
N LEU A 131 6.40 8.19 -13.75
CA LEU A 131 6.21 6.75 -13.60
C LEU A 131 5.27 6.14 -14.66
N GLY A 132 4.66 6.96 -15.51
CA GLY A 132 3.91 6.49 -16.68
C GLY A 132 2.54 5.89 -16.37
N LEU A 133 1.96 6.21 -15.22
CA LEU A 133 0.57 5.89 -14.91
C LEU A 133 -0.33 7.07 -15.26
N SER A 134 -1.62 6.81 -15.47
CA SER A 134 -2.66 7.84 -15.50
C SER A 134 -3.58 7.71 -14.28
N PRO A 135 -4.32 8.76 -13.89
CA PRO A 135 -5.31 8.69 -12.81
C PRO A 135 -6.35 7.58 -13.01
N GLU A 136 -6.68 7.25 -14.26
CA GLU A 136 -7.62 6.18 -14.63
C GLU A 136 -7.09 4.77 -14.32
N GLN A 137 -5.79 4.64 -14.03
CA GLN A 137 -5.17 3.38 -13.60
C GLN A 137 -5.14 3.23 -12.07
N VAL A 138 -5.75 4.15 -11.33
CA VAL A 138 -5.83 4.12 -9.86
C VAL A 138 -7.26 3.87 -9.42
N TYR A 139 -7.46 2.78 -8.70
CA TYR A 139 -8.75 2.37 -8.17
C TYR A 139 -8.71 2.29 -6.65
N PHE A 140 -9.50 3.15 -6.00
CA PHE A 140 -9.75 3.08 -4.57
C PHE A 140 -11.13 2.48 -4.32
N GLU A 141 -11.15 1.34 -3.64
CA GLU A 141 -12.37 0.62 -3.30
C GLU A 141 -12.67 0.79 -1.80
N SER A 142 -13.96 0.77 -1.43
CA SER A 142 -14.41 1.07 -0.06
C SER A 142 -14.30 -0.13 0.88
N THR A 143 -14.19 -1.33 0.30
CA THR A 143 -14.02 -2.58 1.03
C THR A 143 -12.97 -3.46 0.38
N ARG A 144 -12.42 -4.41 1.14
CA ARG A 144 -11.51 -5.43 0.62
C ARG A 144 -12.18 -6.34 -0.42
N SER A 145 -13.47 -6.63 -0.26
CA SER A 145 -14.23 -7.39 -1.25
C SER A 145 -14.32 -6.66 -2.59
N GLU A 146 -14.63 -5.37 -2.58
CA GLU A 146 -14.66 -4.54 -3.80
C GLU A 146 -13.26 -4.42 -4.44
N LYS A 147 -12.20 -4.29 -3.63
CA LYS A 147 -10.80 -4.38 -4.11
C LYS A 147 -10.56 -5.67 -4.89
N ILE A 148 -11.00 -6.81 -4.36
CA ILE A 148 -10.87 -8.11 -5.02
C ILE A 148 -11.70 -8.19 -6.31
N GLU A 149 -12.91 -7.64 -6.32
CA GLU A 149 -13.72 -7.56 -7.55
C GLU A 149 -13.05 -6.67 -8.60
N ARG A 150 -12.41 -5.56 -8.21
CA ARG A 150 -11.62 -4.73 -9.11
C ARG A 150 -10.45 -5.50 -9.73
N ILE A 151 -9.71 -6.26 -8.92
CA ILE A 151 -8.60 -7.13 -9.39
C ILE A 151 -9.11 -8.11 -10.46
N LYS A 152 -10.29 -8.71 -10.27
CA LYS A 152 -10.92 -9.59 -11.26
C LYS A 152 -11.33 -8.86 -12.54
N GLN A 153 -11.97 -7.70 -12.41
CA GLN A 153 -12.45 -6.91 -13.54
C GLN A 153 -11.31 -6.44 -14.45
N LEU A 154 -10.20 -6.04 -13.85
CA LEU A 154 -8.97 -5.65 -14.57
C LEU A 154 -8.20 -6.85 -15.12
N LYS A 155 -8.59 -8.08 -14.75
CA LYS A 155 -7.95 -9.33 -15.14
C LYS A 155 -6.46 -9.35 -14.77
N CYS A 156 -6.13 -8.85 -13.58
CA CYS A 156 -4.76 -8.91 -13.09
C CYS A 156 -4.24 -10.35 -13.17
N THR A 157 -3.01 -10.53 -13.61
CA THR A 157 -2.29 -11.81 -13.60
C THR A 157 -1.47 -11.95 -12.33
N ASP A 158 -1.03 -10.84 -11.77
CA ASP A 158 -0.19 -10.77 -10.57
C ASP A 158 -0.72 -9.64 -9.67
N PHE A 159 -0.66 -9.86 -8.36
CA PHE A 159 -1.06 -8.85 -7.38
C PHE A 159 -0.04 -8.74 -6.25
N ILE A 160 0.42 -7.50 -6.00
CA ILE A 160 1.39 -7.16 -4.95
C ILE A 160 0.63 -6.45 -3.82
N ASP A 161 0.75 -6.95 -2.60
CA ASP A 161 0.08 -6.41 -1.40
C ASP A 161 0.94 -6.68 -0.16
N ASP A 162 0.92 -5.80 0.84
CA ASP A 162 1.55 -6.04 2.15
C ASP A 162 0.64 -6.81 3.11
N LEU A 163 -0.67 -6.85 2.83
CA LEU A 163 -1.66 -7.46 3.70
C LEU A 163 -1.94 -8.92 3.32
N GLU A 164 -1.40 -9.86 4.10
CA GLU A 164 -1.62 -11.30 3.93
C GLU A 164 -3.12 -11.66 3.91
N GLU A 165 -3.94 -10.96 4.69
CA GLU A 165 -5.38 -11.18 4.76
C GLU A 165 -6.11 -10.84 3.45
N THR A 166 -5.54 -10.03 2.55
CA THR A 166 -6.08 -9.88 1.18
C THR A 166 -6.03 -11.21 0.44
N PHE A 167 -4.93 -11.95 0.57
CA PHE A 167 -4.70 -13.20 -0.13
C PHE A 167 -5.42 -14.42 0.49
N LEU A 168 -5.85 -14.28 1.75
CA LEU A 168 -6.66 -15.27 2.49
C LEU A 168 -8.15 -15.17 2.20
N GLU A 169 -8.61 -14.09 1.58
CA GLU A 169 -10.02 -13.95 1.20
C GLU A 169 -10.45 -15.08 0.27
N LYS A 170 -11.55 -15.75 0.61
CA LYS A 170 -12.06 -16.88 -0.18
C LYS A 170 -12.40 -16.49 -1.61
N SER A 171 -12.73 -15.22 -1.83
CA SER A 171 -13.07 -14.66 -3.13
C SER A 171 -11.85 -14.23 -3.95
N PHE A 172 -10.64 -14.26 -3.37
CA PHE A 172 -9.43 -13.87 -4.09
C PHE A 172 -9.17 -14.84 -5.24
N PRO A 173 -8.87 -14.38 -6.48
CA PRO A 173 -8.80 -15.27 -7.64
C PRO A 173 -7.59 -16.21 -7.55
N GLU A 174 -7.82 -17.51 -7.69
CA GLU A 174 -6.75 -18.53 -7.63
C GLU A 174 -5.76 -18.42 -8.79
N SER A 175 -6.18 -17.86 -9.93
CA SER A 175 -5.34 -17.67 -11.11
C SER A 175 -4.38 -16.49 -11.02
N VAL A 176 -4.52 -15.65 -9.98
CA VAL A 176 -3.66 -14.47 -9.78
C VAL A 176 -2.44 -14.90 -8.96
N ASN A 177 -1.24 -14.64 -9.49
CA ASN A 177 -0.01 -14.82 -8.73
C ASN A 177 0.03 -13.84 -7.56
N LYS A 178 0.19 -14.37 -6.35
CA LYS A 178 0.15 -13.59 -5.11
C LYS A 178 1.57 -13.24 -4.66
N ILE A 179 1.85 -11.94 -4.53
CA ILE A 179 3.15 -11.44 -4.09
C ILE A 179 2.94 -10.65 -2.80
N LEU A 180 3.38 -11.22 -1.68
CA LEU A 180 3.29 -10.58 -0.36
C LEU A 180 4.53 -9.73 -0.12
N TYR A 181 4.36 -8.41 -0.04
CA TYR A 181 5.41 -7.48 0.33
C TYR A 181 5.52 -7.36 1.85
N ALA A 182 6.54 -8.01 2.42
CA ALA A 182 6.75 -8.10 3.86
C ALA A 182 8.13 -7.54 4.24
N PRO A 183 8.35 -6.21 4.20
CA PRO A 183 9.66 -5.59 4.48
C PRO A 183 10.15 -5.84 5.91
N HIS A 184 9.23 -6.07 6.84
CA HIS A 184 9.50 -6.39 8.24
C HIS A 184 9.39 -7.90 8.55
N GLN A 185 9.40 -8.76 7.51
CA GLN A 185 9.32 -10.22 7.57
C GLN A 185 8.08 -10.78 8.32
N GLN A 186 6.97 -10.04 8.31
CA GLN A 186 5.73 -10.43 8.98
C GLN A 186 4.85 -11.22 8.01
N HIS A 187 4.81 -12.54 8.18
CA HIS A 187 3.87 -13.42 7.47
C HIS A 187 3.63 -14.68 8.30
N SER A 188 2.44 -15.28 8.18
CA SER A 188 2.09 -16.48 8.94
C SER A 188 2.83 -17.74 8.49
N GLY A 189 3.37 -17.75 7.26
CA GLY A 189 4.02 -18.91 6.63
C GLY A 189 3.05 -19.98 6.12
N THR A 190 1.74 -19.75 6.20
CA THR A 190 0.71 -20.75 5.88
C THR A 190 0.23 -20.72 4.43
N LEU A 191 0.54 -19.65 3.69
CA LEU A 191 0.10 -19.42 2.32
C LEU A 191 1.17 -19.79 1.30
N ALA A 192 0.73 -20.41 0.20
CA ALA A 192 1.50 -20.47 -1.04
C ALA A 192 1.49 -19.08 -1.72
N VAL A 193 2.29 -18.15 -1.21
CA VAL A 193 2.52 -16.81 -1.75
C VAL A 193 4.00 -16.59 -2.00
N LYS A 194 4.36 -15.77 -2.99
CA LYS A 194 5.74 -15.29 -3.11
C LYS A 194 5.94 -14.18 -2.10
N VAL A 195 6.73 -14.43 -1.06
CA VAL A 195 7.09 -13.41 -0.07
C VAL A 195 8.34 -12.69 -0.53
N VAL A 196 8.32 -11.37 -0.51
CA VAL A 196 9.44 -10.49 -0.85
C VAL A 196 9.60 -9.44 0.22
N SER A 197 10.83 -9.03 0.50
CA SER A 197 11.13 -8.01 1.52
C SER A 197 11.53 -6.67 0.92
N ARG A 198 11.92 -6.66 -0.35
CA ARG A 198 12.37 -5.49 -1.10
C ARG A 198 11.74 -5.46 -2.47
N TRP A 199 11.42 -4.26 -2.95
CA TRP A 199 10.95 -4.06 -4.32
C TRP A 199 11.96 -4.47 -5.39
N GLN A 200 13.25 -4.54 -5.07
CA GLN A 200 14.24 -5.09 -5.98
C GLN A 200 13.91 -6.54 -6.37
N GLU A 201 13.46 -7.37 -5.43
CA GLU A 201 13.07 -8.77 -5.69
C GLU A 201 11.82 -8.84 -6.59
N ILE A 202 10.95 -7.84 -6.50
CA ILE A 202 9.78 -7.69 -7.39
C ILE A 202 10.25 -7.33 -8.80
N ASN A 203 11.17 -6.38 -8.92
CA ASN A 203 11.73 -5.99 -10.22
C ASN A 203 12.38 -7.20 -10.92
N GLU A 204 13.23 -7.94 -10.23
CA GLU A 204 13.90 -9.16 -10.74
C GLU A 204 12.93 -10.29 -11.09
N TYR A 205 11.75 -10.34 -10.44
CA TYR A 205 10.71 -11.31 -10.77
C TYR A 205 10.01 -10.97 -12.10
N PHE A 206 9.88 -9.68 -12.43
CA PHE A 206 9.13 -9.24 -13.60
C PHE A 206 10.00 -8.94 -14.84
N PHE A 207 11.25 -8.48 -14.67
CA PHE A 207 12.11 -7.94 -15.73
C PHE A 207 13.54 -8.49 -15.65
#